data_AF-A0A7S3K5B3-F1
#
_entry.id   AF-A0A7S3K5B3-F1
#
_cell.length_a   1.000
_cell.length_b   1.000
_cell.length_c   1.000
_cell.angle_alpha   90.00
_cell.angle_beta   90.00
_cell.angle_gamma   90.00
#
_symmetry.space_group_name_H-M   'P 1'
#
loop_
_entity.id
_entity.type
_entity.pdbx_description
1 polymer ?
#
loop_
_entity_poly.entity_id
_entity_poly.type
_entity_poly.pdbx_seq_one_letter_code
_entity_poly.pdbx_strand_id
1 'polypeptide(L)'
;MGVVLYIMLCGRPPFKGKSNPDIISSVLKGEYHFDYPAFESASEEVKDFISKCLEMDVDQRMSAAEAYDHPWIQMQWKKEEQDLTIPEDVPDSILEFMNAVNFKKTTLTFLASRIPEDQIENLRKAFIKIDKNGDGVLSKEELVEGVSAVPKC
;
A
#
# COMPACT_ATOMS: atom_id res chain seq x y z
N MET A 1 0.50 -11.85 1.27
CA MET A 1 -0.20 -10.84 2.10
C MET A 1 -1.16 -11.47 3.10
N GLY A 2 -2.11 -12.32 2.69
CA GLY A 2 -3.11 -12.92 3.61
C GLY A 2 -2.56 -13.57 4.88
N VAL A 3 -1.46 -14.34 4.79
CA VAL A 3 -0.82 -14.96 5.97
C VAL A 3 -0.33 -13.92 6.97
N VAL A 4 0.32 -12.84 6.49
CA VAL A 4 0.87 -11.78 7.35
C VAL A 4 -0.26 -11.04 8.05
N LEU A 5 -1.32 -10.68 7.32
CA LEU A 5 -2.47 -9.98 7.90
C LEU A 5 -3.20 -10.84 8.94
N TYR A 6 -3.38 -12.13 8.67
CA TYR A 6 -3.94 -13.08 9.63
C TYR A 6 -3.13 -13.09 10.94
N ILE A 7 -1.80 -13.12 10.84
CA ILE A 7 -0.90 -13.05 12.00
C ILE A 7 -1.01 -11.70 12.70
N MET A 8 -1.11 -10.58 11.98
CA MET A 8 -1.26 -9.25 12.59
C MET A 8 -2.52 -9.14 13.45
N LEU A 9 -3.61 -9.78 13.03
CA LEU A 9 -4.88 -9.73 13.76
C LEU A 9 -4.90 -10.64 14.99
N CYS A 10 -4.49 -11.91 14.84
CA CYS A 10 -4.66 -12.90 15.92
C CYS A 10 -3.35 -13.38 16.56
N GLY A 11 -2.19 -12.90 16.10
CA GLY A 11 -0.86 -13.26 16.60
C GLY A 11 -0.44 -14.71 16.32
N ARG A 12 -1.13 -15.42 15.43
CA ARG A 12 -0.92 -16.85 15.16
C ARG A 12 -0.92 -17.12 13.66
N PRO A 13 -0.11 -18.06 13.15
CA PRO A 13 -0.14 -18.42 11.74
C PRO A 13 -1.44 -19.20 11.41
N PRO A 14 -1.99 -19.02 10.20
CA PRO A 14 -3.19 -19.74 9.74
C PRO A 14 -2.93 -21.24 9.59
N PHE A 15 -1.73 -21.61 9.13
CA PHE A 15 -1.30 -23.01 8.95
C PHE A 15 -0.30 -23.39 10.05
N LYS A 16 -0.60 -24.45 10.80
CA LYS A 16 0.17 -24.84 12.00
C LYS A 16 0.78 -26.21 11.86
N GLY A 17 1.91 -26.42 12.51
CA GLY A 17 2.60 -27.72 12.58
C GLY A 17 3.67 -27.72 13.65
N LYS A 18 4.05 -28.91 14.14
CA LYS A 18 5.13 -29.06 15.14
C LYS A 18 6.51 -29.11 14.48
N SER A 19 6.55 -29.47 13.21
CA SER A 19 7.74 -29.55 12.38
C SER A 19 7.48 -28.95 10.99
N ASN A 20 8.54 -28.63 10.22
CA ASN A 20 8.39 -28.12 8.86
C ASN A 20 7.54 -29.03 7.95
N PRO A 21 7.69 -30.37 7.97
CA PRO A 21 6.79 -31.27 7.24
C PRO A 21 5.31 -31.12 7.62
N ASP A 22 5.02 -30.94 8.91
CA ASP A 22 3.64 -30.75 9.38
C ASP A 22 3.05 -29.42 8.89
N ILE A 23 3.86 -28.35 8.89
CA ILE A 23 3.45 -27.04 8.40
C ILE A 23 3.16 -27.11 6.90
N ILE A 24 4.05 -27.72 6.12
CA ILE A 24 3.84 -27.92 4.68
C ILE A 24 2.56 -28.72 4.42
N SER A 25 2.34 -29.80 5.19
CA SER A 25 1.10 -30.58 5.11
C SER A 25 -0.14 -29.74 5.41
N SER A 26 -0.10 -28.86 6.42
CA SER A 26 -1.19 -27.93 6.73
C SER A 26 -1.43 -26.90 5.62
N VAL A 27 -0.37 -26.37 5.00
CA VAL A 27 -0.47 -25.45 3.86
C VAL A 27 -1.09 -26.15 2.66
N LEU A 28 -0.68 -27.38 2.36
CA LEU A 28 -1.22 -28.17 1.24
C LEU A 28 -2.70 -28.54 1.43
N LYS A 29 -3.16 -28.66 2.69
CA LYS A 29 -4.59 -28.86 2.98
C LYS A 29 -5.41 -27.58 2.78
N GLY A 30 -4.81 -26.41 2.95
CA GLY A 30 -5.49 -25.12 2.79
C GLY A 30 -6.50 -24.79 3.89
N GLU A 31 -6.59 -25.59 4.96
CA GLU A 31 -7.57 -25.39 6.02
C GLU A 31 -7.06 -24.37 7.06
N TYR A 32 -7.83 -23.29 7.27
CA TYR A 32 -7.65 -22.32 8.34
C TYR A 32 -9.04 -21.87 8.85
N HIS A 33 -9.10 -21.26 10.03
CA HIS A 33 -10.36 -20.81 10.64
C HIS A 33 -10.20 -19.45 11.30
N PHE A 34 -11.32 -18.75 11.48
CA PHE A 34 -11.39 -17.48 12.19
C PHE A 34 -11.89 -17.62 13.63
N ASP A 35 -11.83 -18.84 14.20
CA ASP A 35 -12.33 -19.17 15.54
C ASP A 35 -11.36 -18.72 16.65
N TYR A 36 -10.94 -17.45 16.62
CA TYR A 36 -10.13 -16.82 17.65
C TYR A 36 -10.85 -15.59 18.18
N PRO A 37 -10.73 -15.28 19.48
CA PRO A 37 -11.34 -14.07 20.06
C PRO A 37 -10.97 -12.79 19.32
N ALA A 38 -9.76 -12.72 18.73
CA ALA A 38 -9.32 -11.59 17.94
C ALA A 38 -10.15 -11.32 16.66
N PHE A 39 -10.80 -12.35 16.12
CA PHE A 39 -11.67 -12.24 14.94
C PHE A 39 -13.14 -12.01 15.30
N GLU A 40 -13.53 -12.08 16.58
CA GLU A 40 -14.88 -11.74 17.03
C GLU A 40 -15.15 -10.22 16.90
N SER A 41 -14.12 -9.40 17.12
CA SER A 41 -14.17 -7.94 16.96
C SER A 41 -13.74 -7.46 15.56
N ALA A 42 -13.25 -8.36 14.72
CA ALA A 42 -12.83 -8.04 13.36
C ALA A 42 -14.04 -7.98 12.42
N SER A 43 -14.01 -7.04 11.46
CA SER A 43 -15.11 -6.87 10.50
C SER A 43 -15.18 -8.04 9.51
N GLU A 44 -16.35 -8.26 8.90
CA GLU A 44 -16.49 -9.34 7.92
C GLU A 44 -15.69 -9.08 6.65
N GLU A 45 -15.48 -7.80 6.30
CA GLU A 45 -14.70 -7.40 5.12
C GLU A 45 -13.22 -7.79 5.25
N VAL A 46 -12.63 -7.78 6.45
CA VAL A 46 -11.24 -8.22 6.63
C VAL A 46 -11.13 -9.75 6.54
N LYS A 47 -12.13 -10.48 7.02
CA LYS A 47 -12.18 -11.95 6.91
C LYS A 47 -12.35 -12.37 5.45
N ASP A 48 -13.20 -11.68 4.70
CA ASP A 48 -13.37 -11.87 3.25
C ASP A 48 -12.05 -11.58 2.50
N PHE A 49 -11.40 -10.46 2.80
CA PHE A 49 -10.10 -10.11 2.20
C PHE A 49 -9.03 -11.18 2.45
N ILE A 50 -8.88 -11.64 3.70
CA ILE A 50 -7.93 -12.69 4.07
C ILE A 50 -8.26 -13.97 3.30
N SER A 51 -9.55 -14.30 3.15
CA SER A 51 -9.95 -15.54 2.49
C SER A 51 -9.63 -15.53 1.00
N LYS A 52 -9.91 -14.43 0.30
CA LYS A 52 -9.54 -14.27 -1.11
C LYS A 52 -8.01 -14.24 -1.33
N CYS A 53 -7.25 -13.76 -0.34
CA CYS A 53 -5.78 -13.82 -0.35
C CYS A 53 -5.22 -15.23 -0.08
N LEU A 54 -5.95 -16.07 0.65
CA LEU A 54 -5.54 -17.43 1.05
C LEU A 54 -6.23 -18.51 0.22
N GLU A 55 -6.88 -18.13 -0.88
CA GLU A 55 -7.53 -19.05 -1.82
C GLU A 55 -6.51 -20.08 -2.34
N MET A 56 -6.89 -21.35 -2.31
CA MET A 56 -6.00 -22.46 -2.64
C MET A 56 -5.74 -22.53 -4.13
N ASP A 57 -6.80 -22.33 -4.92
CA ASP A 57 -6.70 -22.24 -6.37
C ASP A 57 -6.02 -20.93 -6.76
N VAL A 58 -4.89 -21.03 -7.48
CA VAL A 58 -4.11 -19.88 -7.91
C VAL A 58 -4.90 -19.03 -8.90
N ASP A 59 -5.75 -19.64 -9.72
CA ASP A 59 -6.54 -18.93 -10.74
C ASP A 59 -7.73 -18.18 -10.12
N GLN A 60 -8.17 -18.59 -8.93
CA GLN A 60 -9.21 -17.89 -8.14
C GLN A 60 -8.61 -16.94 -7.10
N ARG A 61 -7.31 -17.06 -6.82
CA ARG A 61 -6.63 -16.23 -5.83
C ARG A 61 -6.53 -14.79 -6.34
N MET A 62 -7.01 -13.89 -5.49
CA MET A 62 -6.98 -12.46 -5.73
C MET A 62 -5.55 -11.97 -6.02
N SER A 63 -5.41 -11.25 -7.13
CA SER A 63 -4.19 -10.56 -7.51
C SER A 63 -3.91 -9.35 -6.62
N ALA A 64 -2.68 -8.82 -6.67
CA ALA A 64 -2.33 -7.63 -5.89
C ALA A 64 -3.16 -6.39 -6.25
N ALA A 65 -3.50 -6.22 -7.53
CA ALA A 65 -4.35 -5.12 -8.00
C ALA A 65 -5.79 -5.26 -7.47
N GLU A 66 -6.38 -6.45 -7.58
CA GLU A 66 -7.71 -6.71 -7.01
C GLU A 66 -7.73 -6.59 -5.48
N ALA A 67 -6.61 -6.91 -4.82
CA ALA A 67 -6.45 -6.73 -3.39
C ALA A 67 -6.41 -5.25 -2.99
N TYR A 68 -5.76 -4.40 -3.78
CA TYR A 68 -5.77 -2.95 -3.58
C TYR A 68 -7.18 -2.38 -3.69
N ASP A 69 -7.95 -2.83 -4.68
CA ASP A 69 -9.35 -2.39 -4.91
C ASP A 69 -10.36 -3.03 -3.94
N HIS A 70 -9.92 -3.94 -3.07
CA HIS A 70 -10.82 -4.61 -2.15
C HIS A 70 -11.49 -3.62 -1.19
N PRO A 71 -12.81 -3.74 -0.92
CA PRO A 71 -13.54 -2.80 -0.05
C PRO A 71 -12.87 -2.57 1.30
N TRP A 72 -12.30 -3.61 1.91
CA TRP A 72 -11.59 -3.47 3.18
C TRP A 72 -10.39 -2.51 3.11
N ILE A 73 -9.55 -2.63 2.07
CA ILE A 73 -8.39 -1.76 1.86
C ILE A 73 -8.85 -0.35 1.53
N GLN A 74 -9.80 -0.20 0.60
CA GLN A 74 -10.33 1.10 0.18
C GLN A 74 -11.02 1.85 1.33
N MET A 75 -11.66 1.14 2.27
CA MET A 75 -12.22 1.77 3.48
C MET A 75 -11.13 2.29 4.43
N GLN A 76 -9.99 1.61 4.55
CA GLN A 76 -8.89 2.14 5.36
C GLN A 76 -8.22 3.32 4.65
N TRP A 77 -7.99 3.21 3.35
CA TRP A 77 -7.44 4.30 2.54
C TRP A 77 -8.25 5.59 2.67
N LYS A 78 -9.58 5.52 2.55
CA LYS A 78 -10.46 6.69 2.71
C LYS A 78 -10.39 7.36 4.08
N LYS A 79 -9.99 6.63 5.13
CA LYS A 79 -9.75 7.22 6.45
C LYS A 79 -8.41 7.95 6.50
N GLU A 80 -7.38 7.37 5.87
CA GLU A 80 -6.03 7.96 5.81
C GLU A 80 -5.96 9.16 4.86
N GLU A 81 -6.69 9.12 3.73
CA GLU A 81 -6.70 10.18 2.72
C GLU A 81 -7.22 11.53 3.25
N GLN A 82 -8.11 11.50 4.26
CA GLN A 82 -8.66 12.72 4.87
C GLN A 82 -7.58 13.61 5.52
N ASP A 83 -6.45 13.03 5.93
CA ASP A 83 -5.34 13.74 6.57
C ASP A 83 -4.21 14.13 5.60
N LEU A 84 -4.35 13.83 4.29
CA LEU A 84 -3.31 14.11 3.30
C LEU A 84 -3.47 15.51 2.67
N THR A 85 -2.44 16.36 2.81
CA THR A 85 -2.33 17.64 2.11
C THR A 85 -1.13 17.63 1.16
N ILE A 86 -1.28 18.28 0.00
CA ILE A 86 -0.16 18.54 -0.91
C ILE A 86 0.42 19.88 -0.47
N PRO A 87 1.71 19.96 -0.11
CA PRO A 87 2.35 21.24 0.20
C PRO A 87 2.29 22.17 -1.03
N GLU A 88 2.02 23.45 -0.78
CA GLU A 88 1.77 24.46 -1.84
C GLU A 88 2.97 24.66 -2.78
N ASP A 89 4.19 24.37 -2.32
CA ASP A 89 5.46 24.57 -3.04
C ASP A 89 5.86 23.38 -3.93
N VAL A 90 5.20 22.22 -3.80
CA VAL A 90 5.52 21.02 -4.58
C VAL A 90 5.33 21.22 -6.09
N PRO A 91 4.22 21.82 -6.59
CA PRO A 91 4.03 22.07 -8.01
C PRO A 91 5.16 22.89 -8.65
N ASP A 92 5.52 24.00 -8.01
CA ASP A 92 6.55 24.91 -8.51
C ASP A 92 7.94 24.25 -8.48
N SER A 93 8.23 23.49 -7.42
CA SER A 93 9.47 22.73 -7.29
C SER A 93 9.63 21.66 -8.38
N ILE A 94 8.55 20.97 -8.74
CA ILE A 94 8.54 20.00 -9.84
C ILE A 94 8.80 20.71 -11.17
N LEU A 95 8.15 21.85 -11.42
CA LEU A 95 8.33 22.61 -12.65
C LEU A 95 9.76 23.17 -12.76
N GLU A 96 10.33 23.67 -11.67
CA GLU A 96 11.71 24.14 -11.63
C GLU A 96 12.69 23.00 -11.92
N PHE A 97 12.47 21.82 -11.33
CA PHE A 97 13.29 20.64 -11.59
C PHE A 97 13.20 20.18 -13.05
N MET A 98 12.00 20.15 -13.63
CA MET A 98 11.80 19.77 -15.04
C MET A 98 12.54 20.70 -16.00
N ASN A 99 12.60 22.01 -15.69
CA ASN A 99 13.28 23.03 -16.49
C ASN A 99 14.77 23.18 -16.17
N ALA A 100 15.28 22.50 -15.13
CA ALA A 100 16.67 22.59 -14.74
C ALA A 100 17.63 21.93 -15.75
N VAL A 101 18.86 22.46 -15.83
CA VAL A 101 19.95 21.85 -16.62
C VAL A 101 20.38 20.49 -16.05
N ASN A 102 20.95 19.63 -16.91
CA ASN A 102 21.33 18.26 -16.55
C ASN A 102 22.22 18.17 -15.30
N PHE A 103 23.18 19.09 -15.14
CA PHE A 103 24.03 19.11 -13.95
C PHE A 103 23.23 19.30 -12.65
N LYS A 104 22.28 20.25 -12.64
CA LYS A 104 21.39 20.51 -11.50
C LYS A 104 20.48 19.31 -11.25
N LYS A 105 19.91 18.71 -12.31
CA LYS A 105 19.10 17.48 -12.21
C LYS A 105 19.89 16.33 -11.59
N THR A 106 21.06 15.98 -12.12
CA THR A 106 21.90 14.89 -11.61
C THR A 106 22.32 15.12 -10.17
N THR A 107 22.67 16.36 -9.81
CA THR A 107 23.06 16.71 -8.44
C THR A 107 21.90 16.54 -7.48
N LEU A 108 20.72 17.06 -7.83
CA LEU A 108 19.51 16.93 -7.02
C LEU A 108 19.06 15.47 -6.89
N THR A 109 19.12 14.67 -7.96
CA THR A 109 18.82 13.23 -7.92
C THR A 109 19.79 12.47 -7.02
N PHE A 110 21.10 12.78 -7.10
CA PHE A 110 22.09 12.18 -6.21
C PHE A 110 21.81 12.53 -4.75
N LEU A 111 21.55 13.80 -4.44
CA LEU A 111 21.22 14.25 -3.10
C LEU A 111 19.94 13.57 -2.60
N ALA A 112 18.88 13.56 -3.41
CA ALA A 112 17.61 12.92 -3.08
C ALA A 112 17.78 11.43 -2.68
N SER A 113 18.67 10.70 -3.36
CA SER A 113 18.98 9.30 -3.02
C SER A 113 19.67 9.09 -1.66
N ARG A 114 20.10 10.18 -1.01
CA ARG A 114 20.79 10.19 0.29
C ARG A 114 19.98 10.87 1.39
N ILE A 115 18.81 11.43 1.08
CA ILE A 115 17.96 12.07 2.07
C ILE A 115 17.35 10.98 2.98
N PRO A 116 17.42 11.13 4.31
CA PRO A 116 16.76 10.21 5.24
C PRO A 116 15.23 10.18 5.08
N GLU A 117 14.60 9.03 5.33
CA GLU A 117 13.16 8.84 5.16
C GLU A 117 12.32 9.77 6.05
N ASP A 118 12.79 10.10 7.25
CA ASP A 118 12.08 10.99 8.18
C ASP A 118 11.96 12.44 7.66
N GLN A 119 12.88 12.86 6.78
CA GLN A 119 12.90 14.20 6.21
C GLN A 119 11.95 14.35 5.01
N ILE A 120 11.45 13.25 4.45
CA ILE A 120 10.59 13.25 3.25
C ILE A 120 9.14 12.90 3.57
N GLU A 121 8.72 12.82 4.83
CA GLU A 121 7.36 12.36 5.19
C GLU A 121 6.26 13.21 4.54
N ASN A 122 6.41 14.54 4.50
CA ASN A 122 5.43 15.41 3.86
C ASN A 122 5.38 15.21 2.33
N LEU A 123 6.55 15.01 1.70
CA LEU A 123 6.62 14.73 0.27
C LEU A 123 6.06 13.33 -0.05
N ARG A 124 6.27 12.36 0.83
CA ARG A 124 5.71 11.01 0.75
C ARG A 124 4.18 11.06 0.81
N LYS A 125 3.61 11.83 1.74
CA LYS A 125 2.17 12.07 1.83
C LYS A 125 1.61 12.72 0.57
N ALA A 126 2.31 13.71 0.02
CA ALA A 126 1.93 14.34 -1.23
C ALA A 126 1.97 13.34 -2.40
N PHE A 127 3.02 12.53 -2.49
CA PHE A 127 3.16 11.48 -3.50
C PHE A 127 1.98 10.49 -3.45
N ILE A 128 1.71 9.93 -2.26
CA ILE A 128 0.61 9.00 -1.99
C ILE A 128 -0.74 9.60 -2.37
N LYS A 129 -0.92 10.91 -2.22
CA LYS A 129 -2.16 11.59 -2.59
C LYS A 129 -2.34 11.76 -4.11
N ILE A 130 -1.24 11.93 -4.84
CA ILE A 130 -1.21 12.10 -6.30
C ILE A 130 -1.27 10.73 -7.01
N ASP A 131 -0.61 9.71 -6.46
CA ASP A 131 -0.64 8.33 -6.90
C ASP A 131 -2.04 7.72 -6.63
N LYS A 132 -2.93 7.75 -7.62
CA LYS A 132 -4.34 7.36 -7.46
C LYS A 132 -4.54 5.87 -7.64
N ASN A 133 -3.71 5.22 -8.45
CA ASN A 133 -3.78 3.78 -8.66
C ASN A 133 -2.96 3.00 -7.61
N GLY A 134 -2.13 3.67 -6.82
CA GLY A 134 -1.33 3.07 -5.75
C GLY A 134 -0.22 2.16 -6.27
N ASP A 135 0.23 2.34 -7.52
CA ASP A 135 1.26 1.50 -8.12
C ASP A 135 2.69 1.89 -7.72
N GLY A 136 2.83 3.02 -7.00
CA GLY A 136 4.10 3.55 -6.51
C GLY A 136 4.86 4.38 -7.55
N VAL A 137 4.22 4.76 -8.66
CA VAL A 137 4.78 5.58 -9.73
C VAL A 137 3.77 6.66 -10.12
N LEU A 138 4.23 7.87 -10.43
CA LEU A 138 3.36 8.92 -10.95
C LEU A 138 3.32 8.89 -12.46
N SER A 139 2.17 8.52 -13.02
CA SER A 139 1.89 8.69 -14.45
C SER A 139 1.79 10.17 -14.82
N LYS A 140 1.88 10.48 -16.12
CA LYS A 140 1.73 11.85 -16.61
C LYS A 140 0.34 12.40 -16.25
N GLU A 141 -0.66 11.56 -16.36
CA GLU A 141 -2.06 11.87 -16.10
C GLU A 141 -2.27 12.23 -14.62
N GLU A 142 -1.81 11.38 -13.70
CA GLU A 142 -1.87 11.61 -12.26
C GLU A 142 -1.12 12.88 -11.85
N LEU A 143 0.06 13.10 -12.42
CA LEU A 143 0.86 14.29 -12.14
C LEU A 143 0.13 15.57 -12.57
N VAL A 144 -0.47 15.58 -13.77
CA VAL A 144 -1.21 16.74 -14.28
C VAL A 144 -2.45 17.01 -13.44
N GLU A 145 -3.20 15.97 -13.06
CA GLU A 145 -4.39 16.09 -12.21
C GLU A 145 -4.02 16.59 -10.80
N GLY A 146 -3.01 15.98 -10.18
CA GLY A 146 -2.53 16.34 -8.84
C GLY A 146 -2.00 17.77 -8.75
N VAL A 147 -1.24 18.22 -9.74
CA VAL A 147 -0.75 19.62 -9.81
C VAL A 147 -1.88 20.61 -10.06
N SER A 148 -2.90 20.23 -10.84
CA SER A 148 -4.06 21.10 -11.13
C SER A 148 -5.02 21.24 -9.94
N ALA A 149 -5.03 20.26 -9.03
CA ALA A 149 -5.85 20.27 -7.83
C ALA A 149 -5.32 21.19 -6.72
N VAL A 150 -4.08 21.68 -6.82
CA VAL A 150 -3.52 22.67 -5.90
C VAL A 150 -3.99 24.07 -6.34
N PRO A 151 -4.68 24.84 -5.47
CA PRO A 151 -5.10 26.20 -5.81
C PRO A 151 -3.87 27.05 -6.16
N LYS A 152 -3.88 27.66 -7.35
CA LYS A 152 -2.87 28.66 -7.70
C LYS A 152 -3.10 29.91 -6.84
N CYS A 153 -2.08 30.36 -6.13
CA CYS A 153 -2.05 31.69 -5.52
C CYS A 153 -2.08 32.79 -6.60
#